data_AF-A0A7X8YBA2-F1
#
_entry.id   AF-A0A7X8YBA2-F1
#
_cell.length_a   1.000
_cell.length_b   1.000
_cell.length_c   1.000
_cell.angle_alpha   90.00
_cell.angle_beta   90.00
_cell.angle_gamma   90.00
#
_symmetry.space_group_name_H-M   'P 1'
#
loop_
_entity.id
_entity.type
_entity.pdbx_description
1 polymer ?
#
loop_
_entity_poly.entity_id
_entity_poly.type
_entity_poly.pdbx_seq_one_letter_code
_entity_poly.pdbx_strand_id
1 'polypeptide(L)'
;MFQNGKLFLPPPNDGSDWKELFKKLAAAGAGRPLGEDGFPAGPWTPELLAEAISQIDSNQAGVDLRTVQLWFQENDRGISAANIRWLARVFGCDDPAATAAWQVELSSAQARLQAKRREAKKADSLALESPDVSPDPTVDDEQSSALELTPEAAADRKKQRFGLARKSEALFSGGSPLNLPASVFAGASALGFLSYIVGIHSAVYVRADNVAKEVGFLWAPNWTFLFMVLLPLFFALVTELLAFWTKKGRVKLWSGSDTTTSEDDWARNVEASSSSYWAVFLICVLFAGVFQWIGVCLIPLLEGGADYATSWGTLATVRPEVISVPVSIGFTAFAYLYMSLCFYLFFAGLILLHTMVHDLRKIGAEATILQQVGSQGEVYELCLRLMRGIFRCTILGILVAVCMKAQSSYLTSNAKNIVDWLSGDMYSALAGREGVSNGFHYRMPTHYSSLLVALSTLVVFVYGSICLRAIGTRFHVPLWKMAAVVTWLFATYLLVDAFVGFSIVLGSGVLVAVFSLVDPGLGSRRSSEIGSKQIVS
;
A
#
# COMPACT_ATOMS: atom_id res chain seq x y z
N MET A 1 -8.22 38.30 -38.76
CA MET A 1 -7.00 38.86 -39.41
C MET A 1 -6.22 37.66 -39.94
N PHE A 2 -5.57 37.72 -41.10
CA PHE A 2 -4.83 36.55 -41.61
C PHE A 2 -3.35 36.68 -41.26
N GLN A 3 -2.76 35.63 -40.71
CA GLN A 3 -1.33 35.57 -40.39
C GLN A 3 -0.80 34.23 -40.91
N ASN A 4 0.32 34.26 -41.65
CA ASN A 4 0.91 33.07 -42.29
C ASN A 4 -0.08 32.21 -43.10
N GLY A 5 -1.00 32.86 -43.83
CA GLY A 5 -2.02 32.17 -44.65
C GLY A 5 -3.12 31.44 -43.86
N LYS A 6 -3.16 31.63 -42.54
CA LYS A 6 -4.12 31.01 -41.61
C LYS A 6 -5.00 32.07 -40.94
N LEU A 7 -6.20 31.68 -40.54
CA LEU A 7 -7.13 32.56 -39.82
C LEU A 7 -6.61 32.84 -38.39
N PHE A 8 -6.13 34.05 -38.16
CA PHE A 8 -5.66 34.47 -36.83
C PHE A 8 -6.75 35.23 -36.07
N LEU A 9 -6.95 34.82 -34.82
CA LEU A 9 -7.73 35.53 -33.82
C LEU A 9 -6.79 35.87 -32.65
N PRO A 10 -6.80 37.11 -32.14
CA PRO A 10 -6.01 37.46 -30.96
C PRO A 10 -6.61 36.82 -29.69
N PRO A 11 -5.78 36.53 -28.66
CA PRO A 11 -6.28 36.08 -27.37
C PRO A 11 -7.26 37.10 -26.77
N PRO A 12 -8.50 36.70 -26.42
CA PRO A 12 -9.53 37.64 -25.99
C PRO A 12 -9.31 38.20 -24.57
N ASN A 13 -8.53 37.51 -23.72
CA ASN A 13 -8.31 37.85 -22.31
C ASN A 13 -9.62 38.12 -21.54
N ASP A 14 -10.70 37.42 -21.89
CA ASP A 14 -12.05 37.66 -21.40
C ASP A 14 -12.37 36.90 -20.11
N GLY A 15 -11.38 36.21 -19.53
CA GLY A 15 -11.55 35.40 -18.32
C GLY A 15 -12.24 34.06 -18.54
N SER A 16 -12.59 33.68 -19.78
CA SER A 16 -13.21 32.38 -20.07
C SER A 16 -12.37 31.20 -19.56
N ASP A 17 -13.02 30.12 -19.14
CA ASP A 17 -12.31 28.88 -18.84
C ASP A 17 -11.82 28.18 -20.13
N TRP A 18 -10.92 27.21 -19.98
CA TRP A 18 -10.31 26.56 -21.15
C TRP A 18 -11.34 25.93 -22.10
N LYS A 19 -12.46 25.39 -21.59
CA LYS A 19 -13.48 24.74 -22.42
C LYS A 19 -14.24 25.75 -23.25
N GLU A 20 -14.64 26.85 -22.63
CA GLU A 20 -15.34 27.95 -23.30
C GLU A 20 -14.46 28.60 -24.37
N LEU A 21 -13.20 28.89 -24.02
CA LEU A 21 -12.22 29.47 -24.93
C LEU A 21 -11.92 28.54 -26.12
N PHE A 22 -11.69 27.25 -25.85
CA PHE A 22 -11.44 26.26 -26.89
C PHE A 22 -12.65 26.11 -27.83
N LYS A 23 -13.88 26.02 -27.30
CA LYS A 23 -15.10 25.87 -28.11
C LYS A 23 -15.30 27.06 -29.06
N LYS A 24 -15.07 28.30 -28.58
CA LYS A 24 -15.12 29.52 -29.41
C LYS A 24 -14.08 29.47 -30.55
N LEU A 25 -12.83 29.11 -30.25
CA LEU A 25 -11.75 29.08 -31.25
C LEU A 25 -11.90 27.93 -32.25
N ALA A 26 -12.33 26.77 -31.78
CA ALA A 26 -12.62 25.61 -32.62
C ALA A 26 -13.77 25.92 -33.59
N ALA A 27 -14.87 26.51 -33.10
CA ALA A 27 -16.00 26.91 -33.93
C ALA A 27 -15.63 28.00 -34.95
N ALA A 28 -14.77 28.94 -34.57
CA ALA A 28 -14.30 30.00 -35.47
C ALA A 28 -13.26 29.51 -36.50
N GLY A 29 -12.69 28.32 -36.32
CA GLY A 29 -11.63 27.80 -37.21
C GLY A 29 -10.28 28.52 -37.07
N ALA A 30 -9.97 29.05 -35.88
CA ALA A 30 -8.72 29.76 -35.63
C ALA A 30 -7.50 28.86 -35.93
N GLY A 31 -6.51 29.36 -36.68
CA GLY A 31 -5.32 28.59 -37.08
C GLY A 31 -5.51 27.70 -38.30
N ARG A 32 -6.70 27.64 -38.91
CA ARG A 32 -6.90 26.90 -40.17
C ARG A 32 -6.38 27.67 -41.38
N PRO A 33 -5.81 26.98 -42.38
CA PRO A 33 -5.47 27.60 -43.66
C PRO A 33 -6.72 28.06 -44.40
N LEU A 34 -6.55 29.02 -45.30
CA LEU A 34 -7.60 29.43 -46.24
C LEU A 34 -7.86 28.31 -47.27
N GLY A 35 -9.13 28.16 -47.67
CA GLY A 35 -9.50 27.34 -48.82
C GLY A 35 -9.03 27.98 -50.13
N GLU A 36 -9.01 27.20 -51.22
CA GLU A 36 -8.63 27.67 -52.57
C GLU A 36 -9.54 28.79 -53.11
N ASP A 37 -10.72 28.96 -52.50
CA ASP A 37 -11.73 29.98 -52.76
C ASP A 37 -11.52 31.29 -51.97
N GLY A 38 -10.50 31.36 -51.10
CA GLY A 38 -10.20 32.53 -50.27
C GLY A 38 -11.09 32.66 -49.02
N PHE A 39 -11.96 31.68 -48.74
CA PHE A 39 -12.80 31.64 -47.55
C PHE A 39 -12.18 30.79 -46.43
N PRO A 40 -12.52 31.03 -45.15
CA PRO A 40 -12.05 30.19 -44.04
C PRO A 40 -12.54 28.75 -44.19
N ALA A 41 -11.65 27.78 -44.01
CA ALA A 41 -11.92 26.35 -44.27
C ALA A 41 -13.00 25.68 -43.37
N GLY A 42 -13.72 26.46 -42.54
CA GLY A 42 -14.75 26.00 -41.60
C GLY A 42 -14.23 25.75 -40.17
N PRO A 43 -15.07 25.25 -39.25
CA PRO A 43 -14.67 24.95 -37.87
C PRO A 43 -13.68 23.79 -37.79
N TRP A 44 -12.95 23.67 -36.68
CA TRP A 44 -12.14 22.48 -36.39
C TRP A 44 -13.04 21.29 -36.03
N THR A 45 -12.78 20.13 -36.65
CA THR A 45 -13.26 18.84 -36.14
C THR A 45 -12.15 18.15 -35.34
N PRO A 46 -12.48 17.19 -34.46
CA PRO A 46 -11.48 16.44 -33.70
C PRO A 46 -10.42 15.77 -34.59
N GLU A 47 -10.84 15.22 -35.73
CA GLU A 47 -9.98 14.53 -36.69
C GLU A 47 -8.99 15.50 -37.34
N LEU A 48 -9.50 16.64 -37.85
CA LEU A 48 -8.67 17.66 -38.49
C LEU A 48 -7.68 18.29 -37.51
N LEU A 49 -8.09 18.52 -36.27
CA LEU A 49 -7.22 19.12 -35.27
C LEU A 49 -6.15 18.14 -34.77
N ALA A 50 -6.49 16.86 -34.62
CA ALA A 50 -5.52 15.82 -34.27
C ALA A 50 -4.46 15.65 -35.37
N GLU A 51 -4.88 15.69 -36.63
CA GLU A 51 -4.00 15.66 -37.79
C GLU A 51 -3.09 16.89 -37.83
N ALA A 52 -3.65 18.10 -37.69
CA ALA A 52 -2.88 19.34 -37.71
C ALA A 52 -1.82 19.42 -36.60
N ILE A 53 -2.12 18.90 -35.41
CA ILE A 53 -1.15 18.83 -34.31
C ILE A 53 -0.06 17.77 -34.57
N SER A 54 -0.42 16.68 -35.25
CA SER A 54 0.50 15.59 -35.56
C SER A 54 1.45 15.93 -36.72
N GLN A 55 1.06 16.88 -37.59
CA GLN A 55 1.89 17.41 -38.68
C GLN A 55 2.91 18.46 -38.23
N ILE A 56 2.96 18.85 -36.96
CA ILE A 56 3.96 19.79 -36.45
C ILE A 56 5.30 19.05 -36.32
N ASP A 57 6.34 19.48 -37.07
CA ASP A 57 7.67 18.84 -37.15
C ASP A 57 8.34 18.54 -35.79
N SER A 58 7.99 19.31 -34.75
CA SER A 58 8.52 19.16 -33.40
C SER A 58 7.75 18.15 -32.53
N ASN A 59 6.73 17.48 -33.08
CA ASN A 59 5.89 16.50 -32.39
C ASN A 59 6.03 15.09 -32.99
N GLN A 60 7.14 14.40 -32.72
CA GLN A 60 7.39 13.04 -33.26
C GLN A 60 6.40 11.96 -32.76
N ALA A 61 5.65 12.22 -31.69
CA ALA A 61 4.70 11.28 -31.12
C ALA A 61 3.26 11.46 -31.63
N GLY A 62 2.96 12.60 -32.29
CA GLY A 62 1.60 12.98 -32.65
C GLY A 62 0.70 13.26 -31.43
N VAL A 63 -0.59 13.47 -31.67
CA VAL A 63 -1.62 13.47 -30.62
C VAL A 63 -2.69 12.46 -30.99
N ASP A 64 -3.02 11.58 -30.04
CA ASP A 64 -4.06 10.58 -30.20
C ASP A 64 -5.44 11.22 -30.40
N LEU A 65 -6.18 10.75 -31.41
CA LEU A 65 -7.51 11.24 -31.77
C LEU A 65 -8.48 11.21 -30.59
N ARG A 66 -8.43 10.16 -29.77
CA ARG A 66 -9.31 10.03 -28.60
C ARG A 66 -9.05 11.13 -27.57
N THR A 67 -7.80 11.61 -27.47
CA THR A 67 -7.45 12.73 -26.60
C THR A 67 -8.07 14.04 -27.09
N VAL A 68 -8.05 14.29 -28.40
CA VAL A 68 -8.67 15.49 -28.99
C VAL A 68 -10.19 15.44 -28.92
N GLN A 69 -10.80 14.27 -29.13
CA GLN A 69 -12.25 14.09 -28.98
C GLN A 69 -12.74 14.46 -27.56
N LEU A 70 -11.95 14.16 -26.52
CA LEU A 70 -12.27 14.58 -25.14
C LEU A 70 -12.25 16.10 -24.95
N TRP A 71 -11.54 16.84 -25.80
CA TRP A 71 -11.51 18.32 -25.73
C TRP A 71 -12.81 18.93 -26.25
N PHE A 72 -13.41 18.34 -27.27
CA PHE A 72 -14.69 18.79 -27.85
C PHE A 72 -15.92 18.38 -27.02
N GLN A 73 -15.80 17.36 -26.17
CA GLN A 73 -16.88 16.95 -25.27
C GLN A 73 -17.10 17.95 -24.13
N GLU A 74 -18.35 18.12 -23.72
CA GLU A 74 -18.74 18.87 -22.53
C GLU A 74 -18.39 18.06 -21.27
N ASN A 75 -17.19 18.31 -20.74
CA ASN A 75 -16.66 17.65 -19.56
C ASN A 75 -15.74 18.61 -18.79
N ASP A 76 -15.39 18.26 -17.57
CA ASP A 76 -14.45 19.07 -16.77
C ASP A 76 -12.98 18.68 -16.98
N ARG A 77 -12.66 17.92 -18.03
CA ARG A 77 -11.28 17.49 -18.29
C ARG A 77 -10.54 18.61 -18.99
N GLY A 78 -9.52 19.14 -18.33
CA GLY A 78 -8.60 20.07 -18.94
C GLY A 78 -7.53 19.38 -19.79
N ILE A 79 -6.60 20.18 -20.29
CA ILE A 79 -5.55 19.77 -21.22
C ILE A 79 -4.15 19.74 -20.56
N SER A 80 -3.23 18.93 -21.09
CA SER A 80 -1.84 18.85 -20.62
C SER A 80 -1.01 20.04 -21.11
N ALA A 81 0.07 20.39 -20.41
CA ALA A 81 0.95 21.49 -20.81
C ALA A 81 1.62 21.29 -22.19
N ALA A 82 1.93 20.04 -22.55
CA ALA A 82 2.46 19.71 -23.87
C ALA A 82 1.44 20.00 -24.97
N ASN A 83 0.17 19.62 -24.76
CA ASN A 83 -0.89 19.84 -25.74
C ASN A 83 -1.32 21.32 -25.80
N ILE A 84 -1.20 22.07 -24.71
CA ILE A 84 -1.34 23.54 -24.72
C ILE A 84 -0.31 24.18 -25.65
N ARG A 85 0.95 23.74 -25.60
CA ARG A 85 2.00 24.26 -26.49
C ARG A 85 1.68 24.00 -27.96
N TRP A 86 1.14 22.82 -28.28
CA TRP A 86 0.76 22.49 -29.65
C TRP A 86 -0.45 23.30 -30.13
N LEU A 87 -1.50 23.42 -29.30
CA LEU A 87 -2.64 24.28 -29.64
C LEU A 87 -2.27 25.74 -29.77
N ALA A 88 -1.37 26.25 -28.91
CA ALA A 88 -0.88 27.61 -28.99
C ALA A 88 -0.16 27.87 -30.32
N ARG A 89 0.57 26.88 -30.84
CA ARG A 89 1.23 26.97 -32.14
C ARG A 89 0.24 26.96 -33.30
N VAL A 90 -0.81 26.13 -33.22
CA VAL A 90 -1.90 26.10 -34.21
C VAL A 90 -2.66 27.43 -34.22
N PHE A 91 -3.13 27.92 -33.07
CA PHE A 91 -3.89 29.17 -32.96
C PHE A 91 -3.03 30.42 -33.18
N GLY A 92 -1.74 30.34 -32.88
CA GLY A 92 -0.74 31.36 -33.20
C GLY A 92 -0.27 31.36 -34.65
N CYS A 93 -0.86 30.53 -35.53
CA CYS A 93 -0.53 30.46 -36.95
C CYS A 93 0.97 30.25 -37.22
N ASP A 94 1.67 29.47 -36.38
CA ASP A 94 3.13 29.27 -36.41
C ASP A 94 3.99 30.54 -36.21
N ASP A 95 3.39 31.68 -35.87
CA ASP A 95 4.11 32.89 -35.52
C ASP A 95 4.65 32.80 -34.07
N PRO A 96 5.95 33.03 -33.82
CA PRO A 96 6.52 32.88 -32.48
C PRO A 96 5.90 33.81 -31.42
N ALA A 97 5.59 35.06 -31.77
CA ALA A 97 5.05 36.03 -30.84
C ALA A 97 3.57 35.72 -30.51
N ALA A 98 2.78 35.40 -31.54
CA ALA A 98 1.38 35.02 -31.38
C ALA A 98 1.24 33.67 -30.65
N THR A 99 2.14 32.71 -30.91
CA THR A 99 2.21 31.43 -30.19
C THR A 99 2.49 31.64 -28.71
N ALA A 100 3.45 32.51 -28.35
CA ALA A 100 3.75 32.81 -26.96
C ALA A 100 2.54 33.43 -26.24
N ALA A 101 1.85 34.39 -26.89
CA ALA A 101 0.65 35.00 -26.36
C ALA A 101 -0.48 33.97 -26.15
N TRP A 102 -0.72 33.10 -27.14
CA TRP A 102 -1.70 32.02 -27.02
C TRP A 102 -1.32 30.98 -25.97
N GLN A 103 -0.03 30.69 -25.77
CA GLN A 103 0.42 29.76 -24.75
C GLN A 103 0.15 30.30 -23.34
N VAL A 104 0.38 31.60 -23.11
CA VAL A 104 0.06 32.25 -21.84
C VAL A 104 -1.44 32.20 -21.58
N GLU A 105 -2.26 32.55 -22.56
CA GLU A 105 -3.71 32.62 -22.36
C GLU A 105 -4.36 31.23 -22.22
N LEU A 106 -3.94 30.23 -22.98
CA LEU A 106 -4.43 28.85 -22.81
C LEU A 106 -4.01 28.27 -21.44
N SER A 107 -2.82 28.63 -20.95
CA SER A 107 -2.37 28.21 -19.62
C SER A 107 -3.16 28.90 -18.50
N SER A 108 -3.49 30.18 -18.68
CA SER A 108 -4.32 30.96 -17.74
C SER A 108 -5.75 30.40 -17.70
N ALA A 109 -6.35 30.11 -18.86
CA ALA A 109 -7.69 29.51 -18.99
C ALA A 109 -7.76 28.10 -18.38
N GLN A 110 -6.70 27.31 -18.53
CA GLN A 110 -6.58 26.00 -17.89
C GLN A 110 -6.48 26.11 -16.36
N ALA A 111 -5.76 27.11 -15.84
CA ALA A 111 -5.70 27.38 -14.40
C ALA A 111 -7.08 27.78 -13.85
N ARG A 112 -7.84 28.61 -14.59
CA ARG A 112 -9.22 28.97 -14.25
C ARG A 112 -10.14 27.75 -14.19
N LEU A 113 -10.09 26.86 -15.19
CA LEU A 113 -10.86 25.61 -15.17
C LEU A 113 -10.51 24.73 -13.95
N GLN A 114 -9.23 24.65 -13.59
CA GLN A 114 -8.82 23.90 -12.40
C GLN A 114 -9.29 24.54 -11.09
N ALA A 115 -9.31 25.88 -11.00
CA ALA A 115 -9.84 26.60 -9.85
C ALA A 115 -11.35 26.36 -9.71
N LYS A 116 -12.12 26.51 -10.79
CA LYS A 116 -13.57 26.24 -10.84
C LYS A 116 -13.91 24.81 -10.40
N ARG A 117 -13.10 23.82 -10.81
CA ARG A 117 -13.24 22.42 -10.34
C ARG A 117 -12.94 22.22 -8.86
N ARG A 118 -11.99 22.97 -8.30
CA ARG A 118 -11.69 22.92 -6.86
C ARG A 118 -12.82 23.55 -6.05
N GLU A 119 -13.37 24.66 -6.52
CA GLU A 119 -14.52 25.33 -5.91
C GLU A 119 -15.78 24.47 -5.98
N ALA A 120 -16.08 23.85 -7.13
CA ALA A 120 -17.21 22.93 -7.26
C ALA A 120 -17.09 21.72 -6.31
N LYS A 121 -15.89 21.14 -6.18
CA LYS A 121 -15.65 20.07 -5.19
C LYS A 121 -15.80 20.53 -3.75
N LYS A 122 -15.39 21.78 -3.46
CA LYS A 122 -15.55 22.40 -2.13
C LYS A 122 -17.03 22.66 -1.82
N ALA A 123 -17.80 23.10 -2.81
CA ALA A 123 -19.24 23.31 -2.70
C ALA A 123 -19.99 21.98 -2.52
N ASP A 124 -19.63 20.92 -3.24
CA ASP A 124 -20.22 19.57 -3.05
C ASP A 124 -19.90 19.00 -1.66
N SER A 125 -18.69 19.23 -1.14
CA SER A 125 -18.37 18.83 0.24
C SER A 125 -19.15 19.62 1.30
N LEU A 126 -19.43 20.90 1.04
CA LEU A 126 -20.24 21.74 1.94
C LEU A 126 -21.75 21.43 1.84
N ALA A 127 -22.23 20.98 0.68
CA ALA A 127 -23.63 20.57 0.49
C ALA A 127 -23.97 19.23 1.17
N LEU A 128 -22.96 18.40 1.46
CA LEU A 128 -23.11 17.16 2.23
C LEU A 128 -22.96 17.35 3.75
N GLU A 129 -22.57 18.55 4.21
CA GLU A 129 -22.46 18.93 5.62
C GLU A 129 -23.38 20.13 5.93
N SER A 130 -24.69 19.88 6.07
CA SER A 130 -25.55 20.70 6.93
C SER A 130 -26.74 19.89 7.44
N PRO A 131 -27.03 19.96 8.74
CA PRO A 131 -28.15 20.81 9.13
C PRO A 131 -27.74 21.90 10.15
N ASP A 132 -28.12 23.12 9.78
CA ASP A 132 -28.79 24.14 10.60
C ASP A 132 -28.04 24.71 11.82
N VAL A 133 -27.36 25.85 11.61
CA VAL A 133 -27.36 27.01 12.53
C VAL A 133 -27.16 28.29 11.69
N SER A 134 -28.02 29.29 11.90
CA SER A 134 -28.02 30.60 11.23
C SER A 134 -26.84 31.51 11.62
N PRO A 135 -26.44 32.49 10.77
CA PRO A 135 -25.35 33.42 11.05
C PRO A 135 -25.84 34.74 11.66
N ASP A 136 -24.99 35.41 12.45
CA ASP A 136 -25.13 36.85 12.74
C ASP A 136 -23.75 37.55 12.58
N PRO A 137 -23.68 38.85 12.20
CA PRO A 137 -22.59 39.43 11.43
C PRO A 137 -21.70 40.44 12.16
N THR A 138 -20.68 40.91 11.40
CA THR A 138 -19.76 42.05 11.63
C THR A 138 -18.58 41.71 12.56
N VAL A 139 -17.32 42.05 12.22
CA VAL A 139 -16.78 43.41 12.02
C VAL A 139 -15.51 43.36 11.14
N ASP A 140 -15.39 44.36 10.27
CA ASP A 140 -14.20 44.73 9.49
C ASP A 140 -13.01 45.11 10.38
N ASP A 141 -11.79 44.77 9.96
CA ASP A 141 -10.70 45.76 9.98
C ASP A 141 -9.53 45.33 9.08
N GLU A 142 -9.20 46.23 8.16
CA GLU A 142 -7.99 46.22 7.34
C GLU A 142 -6.75 46.45 8.22
N GLN A 143 -5.70 45.65 8.05
CA GLN A 143 -4.36 46.26 7.96
C GLN A 143 -3.33 45.38 7.26
N SER A 144 -2.86 45.90 6.14
CA SER A 144 -1.63 45.54 5.45
C SER A 144 -0.43 45.47 6.41
N SER A 145 0.29 44.35 6.37
CA SER A 145 1.72 44.35 6.66
C SER A 145 2.42 43.50 5.63
N ALA A 146 3.00 44.19 4.65
CA ALA A 146 4.04 43.67 3.79
C ALA A 146 5.29 43.44 4.65
N LEU A 147 5.70 42.18 4.78
CA LEU A 147 7.04 41.81 5.22
C LEU A 147 7.60 40.79 4.23
N GLU A 148 8.58 41.27 3.46
CA GLU A 148 9.45 40.48 2.61
C GLU A 148 10.03 39.29 3.39
N LEU A 149 9.69 38.08 2.95
CA LEU A 149 10.38 36.85 3.33
C LEU A 149 10.89 36.19 2.04
N THR A 150 12.19 36.39 1.83
CA THR A 150 13.14 35.64 0.99
C THR A 150 12.59 34.47 0.15
N PRO A 151 12.74 34.49 -1.20
CA PRO A 151 12.21 33.47 -2.10
C PRO A 151 13.06 32.19 -2.20
N GLU A 152 13.74 31.77 -1.12
CA GLU A 152 14.57 30.55 -1.12
C GLU A 152 13.91 29.35 -0.41
N ALA A 153 12.84 29.54 0.37
CA ALA A 153 12.11 28.43 0.99
C ALA A 153 10.92 27.91 0.14
N ALA A 154 10.54 28.63 -0.92
CA ALA A 154 9.36 28.32 -1.73
C ALA A 154 9.63 27.37 -2.92
N ALA A 155 10.91 27.21 -3.31
CA ALA A 155 11.29 26.33 -4.41
C ALA A 155 11.27 24.83 -4.02
N ASP A 156 11.36 24.51 -2.73
CA ASP A 156 11.42 23.12 -2.26
C ASP A 156 10.03 22.48 -2.02
N ARG A 157 8.97 23.30 -1.93
CA ARG A 157 7.57 22.84 -1.77
C ARG A 157 6.88 22.39 -3.06
N LYS A 158 7.49 22.61 -4.23
CA LYS A 158 6.84 22.39 -5.55
C LYS A 158 7.23 21.10 -6.29
N LYS A 159 7.92 20.17 -5.63
CA LYS A 159 7.94 18.77 -6.08
C LYS A 159 7.03 17.97 -5.16
N GLN A 160 5.72 18.07 -5.40
CA GLN A 160 4.74 17.11 -4.90
C GLN A 160 5.05 15.76 -5.58
N ARG A 161 6.12 15.11 -5.10
CA ARG A 161 6.53 13.77 -5.49
C ARG A 161 5.28 12.89 -5.33
N PHE A 162 5.06 11.97 -6.27
CA PHE A 162 4.09 10.91 -6.09
C PHE A 162 4.26 10.31 -4.69
N GLY A 163 3.38 10.69 -3.77
CA GLY A 163 3.52 10.40 -2.35
C GLY A 163 3.10 8.98 -2.08
N LEU A 164 3.93 8.01 -2.46
CA LEU A 164 3.66 6.59 -2.24
C LEU A 164 3.37 6.32 -0.75
N ALA A 165 4.08 7.00 0.15
CA ALA A 165 3.80 7.00 1.59
C ALA A 165 2.37 7.43 1.92
N ARG A 166 1.93 8.60 1.41
CA ARG A 166 0.55 9.10 1.63
C ARG A 166 -0.50 8.18 1.01
N LYS A 167 -0.25 7.63 -0.18
CA LYS A 167 -1.17 6.67 -0.80
C LYS A 167 -1.26 5.37 0.01
N SER A 168 -0.15 4.91 0.54
CA SER A 168 -0.13 3.69 1.35
C SER A 168 -0.86 3.91 2.66
N GLU A 169 -0.60 5.01 3.36
CA GLU A 169 -1.35 5.41 4.54
C GLU A 169 -2.85 5.51 4.25
N ALA A 170 -3.23 6.15 3.13
CA ALA A 170 -4.62 6.27 2.71
C ALA A 170 -5.31 4.92 2.43
N LEU A 171 -4.57 3.85 2.10
CA LEU A 171 -5.15 2.50 1.98
C LEU A 171 -5.49 1.91 3.35
N PHE A 172 -4.77 2.30 4.40
CA PHE A 172 -5.04 1.86 5.78
C PHE A 172 -6.03 2.77 6.51
N SER A 173 -6.06 4.06 6.20
CA SER A 173 -6.91 5.07 6.86
C SER A 173 -8.18 5.43 6.08
N GLY A 174 -8.21 5.17 4.77
CA GLY A 174 -9.29 5.56 3.87
C GLY A 174 -10.49 4.62 3.88
N GLY A 175 -11.67 5.19 4.15
CA GLY A 175 -12.95 4.47 4.08
C GLY A 175 -13.21 3.57 5.29
N SER A 176 -13.91 2.46 5.07
CA SER A 176 -14.23 1.49 6.12
C SER A 176 -12.98 0.70 6.53
N PRO A 177 -12.76 0.43 7.83
CA PRO A 177 -11.63 -0.35 8.31
C PRO A 177 -11.61 -1.80 7.78
N LEU A 178 -12.71 -2.25 7.19
CA LEU A 178 -12.85 -3.57 6.59
C LEU A 178 -12.37 -3.62 5.13
N ASN A 179 -12.26 -2.49 4.42
CA ASN A 179 -12.04 -2.47 2.97
C ASN A 179 -10.73 -3.16 2.56
N LEU A 180 -9.62 -2.81 3.21
CA LEU A 180 -8.30 -3.38 2.91
C LEU A 180 -8.24 -4.88 3.25
N PRO A 181 -8.59 -5.34 4.48
CA PRO A 181 -8.69 -6.76 4.80
C PRO A 181 -9.58 -7.55 3.84
N ALA A 182 -10.77 -7.02 3.52
CA ALA A 182 -11.73 -7.68 2.63
C ALA A 182 -11.20 -7.77 1.19
N SER A 183 -10.54 -6.72 0.68
CA SER A 183 -9.94 -6.74 -0.65
C SER A 183 -8.82 -7.79 -0.75
N VAL A 184 -8.01 -7.93 0.29
CA VAL A 184 -6.93 -8.92 0.34
C VAL A 184 -7.54 -10.32 0.40
N PHE A 185 -8.50 -10.56 1.30
CA PHE A 185 -9.23 -11.82 1.38
C PHE A 185 -9.92 -12.20 0.06
N ALA A 186 -10.59 -11.24 -0.58
CA ALA A 186 -11.26 -11.44 -1.86
C ALA A 186 -10.25 -11.79 -2.97
N GLY A 187 -9.09 -11.14 -3.01
CA GLY A 187 -8.04 -11.47 -3.96
C GLY A 187 -7.47 -12.88 -3.76
N ALA A 188 -7.24 -13.30 -2.51
CA ALA A 188 -6.80 -14.66 -2.18
C ALA A 188 -7.87 -15.69 -2.56
N SER A 189 -9.14 -15.38 -2.30
CA SER A 189 -10.28 -16.23 -2.66
C SER A 189 -10.44 -16.36 -4.17
N ALA A 190 -10.30 -15.26 -4.92
CA ALA A 190 -10.33 -15.26 -6.38
C ALA A 190 -9.21 -16.13 -6.97
N LEU A 191 -7.99 -16.05 -6.42
CA LEU A 191 -6.89 -16.95 -6.78
C LEU A 191 -7.21 -18.41 -6.45
N GLY A 192 -7.83 -18.68 -5.30
CA GLY A 192 -8.33 -20.00 -4.93
C GLY A 192 -9.32 -20.56 -5.94
N PHE A 193 -10.34 -19.79 -6.32
CA PHE A 193 -11.31 -20.19 -7.35
C PHE A 193 -10.64 -20.40 -8.71
N LEU A 194 -9.71 -19.52 -9.10
CA LEU A 194 -8.98 -19.67 -10.35
C LEU A 194 -8.11 -20.94 -10.35
N SER A 195 -7.51 -21.29 -9.21
CA SER A 195 -6.76 -22.55 -9.05
C SER A 195 -7.66 -23.78 -9.22
N TYR A 196 -8.94 -23.66 -8.83
CA TYR A 196 -9.93 -24.72 -9.03
C TYR A 196 -10.31 -24.86 -10.50
N ILE A 197 -10.62 -23.74 -11.17
CA ILE A 197 -10.96 -23.69 -12.61
C ILE A 197 -9.84 -24.26 -13.46
N VAL A 198 -8.59 -23.95 -13.11
CA VAL A 198 -7.40 -24.39 -13.84
C VAL A 198 -6.98 -25.83 -13.47
N GLY A 199 -7.53 -26.42 -12.41
CA GLY A 199 -7.26 -27.81 -12.02
C GLY A 199 -6.03 -28.04 -11.14
N ILE A 200 -5.44 -26.98 -10.57
CA ILE A 200 -4.22 -27.04 -9.72
C ILE A 200 -4.51 -26.88 -8.22
N HIS A 201 -5.79 -26.79 -7.84
CA HIS A 201 -6.22 -26.63 -6.44
C HIS A 201 -5.81 -27.80 -5.54
N SER A 202 -5.97 -29.03 -6.02
CA SER A 202 -5.48 -30.28 -5.39
C SER A 202 -4.84 -31.10 -6.50
N ALA A 203 -3.57 -31.45 -6.33
CA ALA A 203 -2.82 -32.15 -7.35
C ALA A 203 -1.72 -32.98 -6.71
N VAL A 204 -1.67 -34.26 -7.07
CA VAL A 204 -0.63 -35.20 -6.67
C VAL A 204 0.33 -35.39 -7.83
N TYR A 205 1.63 -35.32 -7.57
CA TYR A 205 2.65 -35.79 -8.51
C TYR A 205 3.46 -36.91 -7.87
N VAL A 206 3.85 -37.90 -8.68
CA VAL A 206 4.74 -38.98 -8.22
C VAL A 206 6.17 -38.53 -8.51
N ARG A 207 6.95 -38.37 -7.45
CA ARG A 207 8.38 -38.03 -7.53
C ARG A 207 9.18 -39.28 -7.95
N ALA A 208 10.41 -39.08 -8.44
CA ALA A 208 11.30 -40.15 -8.93
C ALA A 208 11.59 -41.28 -7.92
N ASP A 209 11.37 -41.04 -6.63
CA ASP A 209 11.48 -41.99 -5.51
C ASP A 209 10.16 -42.76 -5.22
N ASN A 210 9.18 -42.69 -6.13
CA ASN A 210 7.82 -43.23 -5.98
C ASN A 210 6.99 -42.64 -4.83
N VAL A 211 7.40 -41.49 -4.27
CA VAL A 211 6.59 -40.78 -3.29
C VAL A 211 5.54 -39.95 -4.03
N ALA A 212 4.27 -40.27 -3.81
CA ALA A 212 3.14 -39.47 -4.26
C ALA A 212 2.98 -38.25 -3.34
N LYS A 213 3.19 -37.04 -3.88
CA LYS A 213 3.21 -35.80 -3.13
C LYS A 213 2.13 -34.83 -3.59
N GLU A 214 1.36 -34.32 -2.63
CA GLU A 214 0.31 -33.32 -2.81
C GLU A 214 0.95 -31.92 -2.88
N VAL A 215 0.83 -31.29 -4.04
CA VAL A 215 1.40 -29.96 -4.31
C VAL A 215 0.36 -28.92 -4.68
N GLY A 216 -0.92 -29.29 -4.59
CA GLY A 216 -2.03 -28.41 -4.93
C GLY A 216 -2.03 -27.10 -4.14
N PHE A 217 -2.58 -26.06 -4.76
CA PHE A 217 -2.67 -24.71 -4.20
C PHE A 217 -3.34 -24.67 -2.81
N LEU A 218 -4.33 -25.53 -2.56
CA LEU A 218 -5.02 -25.63 -1.28
C LEU A 218 -4.14 -26.21 -0.16
N TRP A 219 -3.16 -27.02 -0.52
CA TRP A 219 -2.27 -27.68 0.45
C TRP A 219 -1.04 -26.83 0.79
N ALA A 220 -0.98 -25.62 0.25
CA ALA A 220 0.08 -24.65 0.51
C ALA A 220 -0.32 -23.69 1.66
N PRO A 221 0.29 -23.79 2.85
CA PRO A 221 -0.02 -22.93 4.00
C PRO A 221 0.15 -21.42 3.72
N ASN A 222 1.05 -21.06 2.80
CA ASN A 222 1.24 -19.67 2.42
C ASN A 222 0.01 -19.09 1.70
N TRP A 223 -0.85 -19.91 1.11
CA TRP A 223 -2.09 -19.45 0.47
C TRP A 223 -3.29 -19.57 1.39
N THR A 224 -3.46 -20.74 2.02
CA THR A 224 -4.66 -21.03 2.82
C THR A 224 -4.68 -20.37 4.19
N PHE A 225 -3.53 -20.23 4.87
CA PHE A 225 -3.49 -19.57 6.17
C PHE A 225 -2.96 -18.15 6.06
N LEU A 226 -1.83 -17.95 5.36
CA LEU A 226 -1.20 -16.64 5.31
C LEU A 226 -2.05 -15.62 4.54
N PHE A 227 -2.39 -15.87 3.26
CA PHE A 227 -3.14 -14.89 2.46
C PHE A 227 -4.64 -14.83 2.79
N MET A 228 -5.27 -15.94 3.15
CA MET A 228 -6.70 -15.93 3.48
C MET A 228 -7.01 -15.51 4.92
N VAL A 229 -6.11 -15.70 5.89
CA VAL A 229 -6.44 -15.47 7.31
C VAL A 229 -5.50 -14.47 7.97
N LEU A 230 -4.20 -14.80 8.02
CA LEU A 230 -3.24 -14.03 8.82
C LEU A 230 -3.05 -12.61 8.30
N LEU A 231 -2.96 -12.45 6.98
CA LEU A 231 -2.68 -11.15 6.37
C LEU A 231 -3.88 -10.19 6.41
N PRO A 232 -5.12 -10.60 6.08
CA PRO A 232 -6.31 -9.79 6.33
C PRO A 232 -6.43 -9.37 7.80
N LEU A 233 -6.18 -10.29 8.74
CA LEU A 233 -6.23 -10.00 10.17
C LEU A 233 -5.14 -8.99 10.57
N PHE A 234 -3.93 -9.11 10.03
CA PHE A 234 -2.85 -8.16 10.25
C PHE A 234 -3.24 -6.76 9.77
N PHE A 235 -3.80 -6.64 8.57
CA PHE A 235 -4.26 -5.36 8.04
C PHE A 235 -5.39 -4.76 8.88
N ALA A 236 -6.34 -5.57 9.35
CA ALA A 236 -7.42 -5.10 10.20
C ALA A 236 -6.87 -4.50 11.50
N LEU A 237 -5.89 -5.16 12.14
CA LEU A 237 -5.27 -4.66 13.37
C LEU A 237 -4.44 -3.39 13.14
N VAL A 238 -3.68 -3.31 12.04
CA VAL A 238 -2.92 -2.10 11.70
C VAL A 238 -3.87 -0.93 11.44
N THR A 239 -4.94 -1.15 10.67
CA THR A 239 -5.95 -0.12 10.39
C THR A 239 -6.67 0.34 11.66
N GLU A 240 -7.07 -0.58 12.54
CA GLU A 240 -7.67 -0.21 13.83
C GLU A 240 -6.70 0.60 14.69
N LEU A 241 -5.44 0.17 14.76
CA LEU A 241 -4.42 0.84 15.55
C LEU A 241 -4.07 2.22 15.00
N LEU A 242 -3.99 2.35 13.67
CA LEU A 242 -3.79 3.62 12.98
C LEU A 242 -4.94 4.58 13.26
N ALA A 243 -6.19 4.12 13.09
CA ALA A 243 -7.37 4.93 13.37
C ALA A 243 -7.45 5.36 14.85
N PHE A 244 -7.07 4.47 15.77
CA PHE A 244 -6.95 4.82 17.19
C PHE A 244 -5.88 5.89 17.41
N TRP A 245 -4.69 5.71 16.85
CA TRP A 245 -3.56 6.63 17.03
C TRP A 245 -3.88 8.03 16.51
N THR A 246 -4.35 8.14 15.27
CA THR A 246 -4.61 9.43 14.62
C THR A 246 -5.80 10.16 15.22
N LYS A 247 -6.90 9.47 15.53
CA LYS A 247 -8.15 10.11 16.00
C LYS A 247 -8.22 10.34 17.51
N LYS A 248 -7.55 9.51 18.32
CA LYS A 248 -7.68 9.54 19.79
C LYS A 248 -6.33 9.62 20.49
N GLY A 249 -5.38 8.78 20.08
CA GLY A 249 -4.09 8.63 20.75
C GLY A 249 -3.31 9.94 20.79
N ARG A 250 -3.05 10.51 19.63
CA ARG A 250 -2.30 11.77 19.50
C ARG A 250 -3.00 12.93 20.22
N VAL A 251 -4.29 13.12 19.97
CA VAL A 251 -5.07 14.25 20.52
C VAL A 251 -5.03 14.28 22.05
N LYS A 252 -5.13 13.11 22.71
CA LYS A 252 -5.07 13.03 24.17
C LYS A 252 -3.72 13.46 24.75
N LEU A 253 -2.62 13.19 24.04
CA LEU A 253 -1.28 13.59 24.46
C LEU A 253 -1.04 15.11 24.27
N TRP A 254 -1.79 15.74 23.37
CA TRP A 254 -1.68 17.16 23.01
C TRP A 254 -2.71 18.08 23.68
N SER A 255 -3.32 17.66 24.80
CA SER A 255 -4.40 18.39 25.51
C SER A 255 -4.06 19.81 26.04
N GLY A 256 -3.00 20.45 25.55
CA GLY A 256 -2.62 21.84 25.80
C GLY A 256 -2.30 22.72 24.58
N SER A 257 -2.41 22.27 23.32
CA SER A 257 -2.16 23.13 22.14
C SER A 257 -3.01 22.78 20.90
N ASP A 258 -3.24 23.78 20.04
CA ASP A 258 -4.14 23.77 18.88
C ASP A 258 -4.19 22.47 18.05
N THR A 259 -5.40 21.90 17.94
CA THR A 259 -5.72 20.64 17.24
C THR A 259 -5.38 20.63 15.75
N THR A 260 -5.29 21.79 15.10
CA THR A 260 -5.00 21.92 13.65
C THR A 260 -3.54 21.57 13.31
N THR A 261 -2.61 21.75 14.26
CA THR A 261 -1.19 21.42 14.06
C THR A 261 -0.92 19.91 14.06
N SER A 262 -1.75 19.14 14.76
CA SER A 262 -1.55 17.69 14.96
C SER A 262 -1.76 16.85 13.70
N GLU A 263 -2.71 17.16 12.82
CA GLU A 263 -2.93 16.38 11.59
C GLU A 263 -1.82 16.61 10.56
N ASP A 264 -1.39 17.86 10.39
CA ASP A 264 -0.27 18.22 9.53
C ASP A 264 1.04 17.57 10.02
N ASP A 265 1.21 17.42 11.33
CA ASP A 265 2.36 16.72 11.92
C ASP A 265 2.37 15.21 11.60
N TRP A 266 1.23 14.53 11.61
CA TRP A 266 1.16 13.12 11.22
C TRP A 266 1.53 12.93 9.75
N ALA A 267 0.92 13.74 8.88
CA ALA A 267 1.19 13.69 7.45
C ALA A 267 2.68 13.93 7.15
N ARG A 268 3.31 14.89 7.84
CA ARG A 268 4.76 15.14 7.74
C ARG A 268 5.60 13.96 8.22
N ASN A 269 5.23 13.31 9.32
CA ASN A 269 5.97 12.15 9.84
C ASN A 269 5.89 10.93 8.91
N VAL A 270 4.73 10.70 8.28
CA VAL A 270 4.55 9.67 7.25
C VAL A 270 5.39 9.99 6.02
N GLU A 271 5.40 11.25 5.59
CA GLU A 271 6.15 11.70 4.41
C GLU A 271 7.67 11.68 4.63
N ALA A 272 8.14 11.91 5.86
CA ALA A 272 9.54 11.74 6.23
C ALA A 272 10.05 10.30 6.00
N SER A 273 9.15 9.31 6.05
CA SER A 273 9.48 7.89 5.80
C SER A 273 9.32 7.47 4.32
N SER A 274 9.13 8.43 3.39
CA SER A 274 8.83 8.15 1.98
C SER A 274 9.88 7.30 1.26
N SER A 275 11.16 7.47 1.60
CA SER A 275 12.24 6.63 1.06
C SER A 275 12.08 5.16 1.45
N SER A 276 11.65 4.86 2.67
CA SER A 276 11.40 3.49 3.14
C SER A 276 10.25 2.83 2.39
N TYR A 277 9.15 3.56 2.13
CA TYR A 277 8.04 3.04 1.32
C TYR A 277 8.49 2.70 -0.11
N TRP A 278 9.26 3.59 -0.74
CA TRP A 278 9.79 3.33 -2.09
C TRP A 278 10.77 2.16 -2.13
N ALA A 279 11.68 2.07 -1.16
CA ALA A 279 12.64 0.96 -1.07
C ALA A 279 11.91 -0.38 -0.93
N VAL A 280 10.93 -0.46 -0.02
CA VAL A 280 10.11 -1.67 0.17
C VAL A 280 9.28 -1.99 -1.07
N PHE A 281 8.69 -0.99 -1.73
CA PHE A 281 7.94 -1.19 -2.97
C PHE A 281 8.80 -1.84 -4.06
N LEU A 282 10.00 -1.28 -4.28
CA LEU A 282 10.93 -1.82 -5.26
C LEU A 282 11.37 -3.25 -4.88
N ILE A 283 11.72 -3.49 -3.61
CA ILE A 283 12.12 -4.83 -3.16
C ILE A 283 10.98 -5.83 -3.33
N CYS A 284 9.75 -5.48 -2.94
CA CYS A 284 8.62 -6.40 -3.01
C CYS A 284 8.20 -6.67 -4.46
N VAL A 285 7.97 -5.63 -5.26
CA VAL A 285 7.44 -5.78 -6.62
C VAL A 285 8.49 -6.28 -7.59
N LEU A 286 9.71 -5.71 -7.57
CA LEU A 286 10.75 -6.07 -8.52
C LEU A 286 11.46 -7.37 -8.12
N PHE A 287 11.98 -7.45 -6.89
CA PHE A 287 12.78 -8.61 -6.48
C PHE A 287 11.91 -9.80 -6.07
N ALA A 288 11.01 -9.62 -5.10
CA ALA A 288 10.16 -10.71 -4.63
C ALA A 288 9.02 -11.08 -5.61
N GLY A 289 8.57 -10.12 -6.43
CA GLY A 289 7.58 -10.34 -7.48
C GLY A 289 8.22 -10.83 -8.76
N VAL A 290 8.81 -9.90 -9.54
CA VAL A 290 9.29 -10.16 -10.91
C VAL A 290 10.48 -11.13 -10.94
N PHE A 291 11.59 -10.83 -10.27
CA PHE A 291 12.79 -11.67 -10.36
C PHE A 291 12.60 -13.05 -9.74
N GLN A 292 11.91 -13.13 -8.59
CA GLN A 292 11.61 -14.41 -7.97
C GLN A 292 10.65 -15.24 -8.84
N TRP A 293 9.64 -14.63 -9.47
CA TRP A 293 8.77 -15.33 -10.42
C TRP A 293 9.55 -15.84 -11.64
N ILE A 294 10.43 -15.01 -12.22
CA ILE A 294 11.26 -15.40 -13.36
C ILE A 294 12.11 -16.64 -12.99
N GLY A 295 12.82 -16.58 -11.87
CA GLY A 295 13.75 -17.64 -11.46
C GLY A 295 13.07 -18.91 -10.93
N VAL A 296 11.95 -18.80 -10.22
CA VAL A 296 11.31 -19.94 -9.53
C VAL A 296 10.20 -20.57 -10.38
N CYS A 297 9.57 -19.83 -11.28
CA CYS A 297 8.46 -20.33 -12.11
C CYS A 297 8.75 -20.24 -13.61
N LEU A 298 9.05 -19.05 -14.14
CA LEU A 298 9.10 -18.84 -15.60
C LEU A 298 10.19 -19.68 -16.29
N ILE A 299 11.44 -19.58 -15.82
CA ILE A 299 12.56 -20.34 -16.40
C ILE A 299 12.30 -21.86 -16.30
N PRO A 300 11.96 -22.41 -15.11
CA PRO A 300 11.57 -23.83 -14.99
C PRO A 300 10.46 -24.27 -15.95
N LEU A 301 9.45 -23.43 -16.18
CA LEU A 301 8.33 -23.74 -17.07
C LEU A 301 8.71 -23.72 -18.54
N LEU A 302 9.69 -22.91 -18.94
CA LEU A 302 10.14 -22.79 -20.33
C LEU A 302 11.20 -23.83 -20.71
N GLU A 303 12.17 -24.07 -19.83
CA GLU A 303 13.34 -24.91 -20.13
C GLU A 303 13.18 -26.36 -19.66
N GLY A 304 12.26 -26.61 -18.72
CA GLY A 304 12.01 -27.94 -18.14
C GLY A 304 13.04 -28.33 -17.08
N GLY A 305 12.57 -28.67 -15.89
CA GLY A 305 13.42 -29.04 -14.76
C GLY A 305 14.00 -27.83 -14.00
N ALA A 306 14.14 -27.97 -12.68
CA ALA A 306 14.70 -26.92 -11.82
C ALA A 306 15.36 -27.51 -10.57
N ASP A 307 16.33 -26.77 -10.01
CA ASP A 307 16.93 -27.04 -8.68
C ASP A 307 15.97 -26.72 -7.51
N TYR A 308 14.66 -26.65 -7.77
CA TYR A 308 13.61 -26.32 -6.82
C TYR A 308 12.61 -27.48 -6.69
N ALA A 309 12.06 -27.67 -5.51
CA ALA A 309 11.01 -28.67 -5.31
C ALA A 309 9.77 -28.32 -6.15
N THR A 310 9.22 -29.32 -6.85
CA THR A 310 7.99 -29.15 -7.66
C THR A 310 6.86 -28.64 -6.76
N SER A 311 6.18 -27.59 -7.21
CA SER A 311 5.02 -26.99 -6.55
C SER A 311 3.88 -26.85 -7.56
N TRP A 312 2.68 -26.43 -7.12
CA TRP A 312 1.57 -26.11 -8.02
C TRP A 312 1.97 -25.19 -9.18
N GLY A 313 2.95 -24.29 -8.99
CA GLY A 313 3.39 -23.34 -10.00
C GLY A 313 4.29 -23.93 -11.09
N THR A 314 4.93 -25.07 -10.82
CA THR A 314 5.82 -25.76 -11.77
C THR A 314 5.29 -27.13 -12.17
N LEU A 315 4.07 -27.49 -11.72
CA LEU A 315 3.44 -28.78 -11.97
C LEU A 315 3.29 -29.10 -13.47
N ALA A 316 3.08 -28.08 -14.31
CA ALA A 316 2.94 -28.23 -15.76
C ALA A 316 4.17 -28.90 -16.43
N THR A 317 5.35 -28.85 -15.80
CA THR A 317 6.56 -29.49 -16.32
C THR A 317 6.56 -31.01 -16.13
N VAL A 318 5.86 -31.50 -15.11
CA VAL A 318 5.82 -32.93 -14.74
C VAL A 318 4.50 -33.58 -15.18
N ARG A 319 3.40 -32.82 -15.12
CA ARG A 319 2.02 -33.28 -15.38
C ARG A 319 1.30 -32.32 -16.35
N PRO A 320 1.76 -32.22 -17.63
CA PRO A 320 1.17 -31.30 -18.61
C PRO A 320 -0.30 -31.62 -18.94
N GLU A 321 -0.77 -32.84 -18.63
CA GLU A 321 -2.16 -33.26 -18.77
C GLU A 321 -3.13 -32.59 -17.78
N VAL A 322 -2.62 -32.06 -16.66
CA VAL A 322 -3.44 -31.34 -15.67
C VAL A 322 -3.57 -29.85 -16.05
N ILE A 323 -2.46 -29.23 -16.45
CA ILE A 323 -2.40 -27.81 -16.79
C ILE A 323 -1.35 -27.58 -17.87
N SER A 324 -1.70 -26.79 -18.89
CA SER A 324 -0.76 -26.41 -19.93
C SER A 324 0.25 -25.37 -19.44
N VAL A 325 1.47 -25.41 -20.01
CA VAL A 325 2.55 -24.49 -19.65
C VAL A 325 2.15 -23.00 -19.77
N PRO A 326 1.48 -22.53 -20.84
CA PRO A 326 1.08 -21.13 -20.95
C PRO A 326 0.09 -20.68 -19.86
N VAL A 327 -0.86 -21.57 -19.50
CA VAL A 327 -1.84 -21.29 -18.44
C VAL A 327 -1.14 -21.25 -17.08
N SER A 328 -0.16 -22.13 -16.83
CA SER A 328 0.67 -22.12 -15.63
C SER A 328 1.50 -20.84 -15.50
N ILE A 329 2.08 -20.36 -16.60
CA ILE A 329 2.82 -19.09 -16.65
C ILE A 329 1.89 -17.92 -16.28
N GLY A 330 0.71 -17.85 -16.89
CA GLY A 330 -0.26 -16.78 -16.61
C GLY A 330 -0.76 -16.80 -15.16
N PHE A 331 -1.11 -17.98 -14.64
CA PHE A 331 -1.57 -18.15 -13.26
C PHE A 331 -0.47 -17.77 -12.25
N THR A 332 0.75 -18.28 -12.42
CA THR A 332 1.87 -17.99 -11.52
C THR A 332 2.27 -16.51 -11.56
N ALA A 333 2.25 -15.86 -12.73
CA ALA A 333 2.51 -14.43 -12.85
C ALA A 333 1.52 -13.60 -12.02
N PHE A 334 0.22 -13.91 -12.15
CA PHE A 334 -0.83 -13.24 -11.39
C PHE A 334 -0.70 -13.50 -9.88
N ALA A 335 -0.39 -14.75 -9.49
CA ALA A 335 -0.17 -15.11 -8.10
C ALA A 335 1.03 -14.38 -7.48
N TYR A 336 2.16 -14.26 -8.18
CA TYR A 336 3.35 -13.55 -7.70
C TYR A 336 3.15 -12.03 -7.66
N LEU A 337 2.41 -11.46 -8.62
CA LEU A 337 2.01 -10.05 -8.57
C LEU A 337 1.14 -9.76 -7.34
N TYR A 338 0.11 -10.60 -7.10
CA TYR A 338 -0.72 -10.47 -5.92
C TYR A 338 0.09 -10.63 -4.62
N MET A 339 0.97 -11.65 -4.55
CA MET A 339 1.85 -11.93 -3.42
C MET A 339 2.74 -10.72 -3.10
N SER A 340 3.41 -10.17 -4.11
CA SER A 340 4.32 -9.02 -3.95
C SER A 340 3.60 -7.75 -3.52
N LEU A 341 2.41 -7.46 -4.05
CA LEU A 341 1.57 -6.34 -3.61
C LEU A 341 1.11 -6.52 -2.16
N CYS A 342 0.73 -7.73 -1.77
CA CYS A 342 0.34 -8.05 -0.40
C CYS A 342 1.50 -7.92 0.59
N PHE A 343 2.71 -8.39 0.24
CA PHE A 343 3.90 -8.18 1.08
C PHE A 343 4.33 -6.72 1.12
N TYR A 344 4.18 -5.98 0.02
CA TYR A 344 4.38 -4.53 0.05
C TYR A 344 3.47 -3.87 1.09
N LEU A 345 2.18 -4.19 1.09
CA LEU A 345 1.23 -3.68 2.07
C LEU A 345 1.57 -4.13 3.50
N PHE A 346 2.04 -5.36 3.67
CA PHE A 346 2.52 -5.86 4.96
C PHE A 346 3.65 -5.00 5.52
N PHE A 347 4.69 -4.75 4.74
CA PHE A 347 5.81 -3.91 5.15
C PHE A 347 5.41 -2.44 5.28
N ALA A 348 4.51 -1.92 4.45
CA ALA A 348 3.92 -0.60 4.63
C ALA A 348 3.21 -0.49 5.99
N GLY A 349 2.47 -1.52 6.39
CA GLY A 349 1.88 -1.62 7.73
C GLY A 349 2.94 -1.62 8.84
N LEU A 350 4.05 -2.35 8.69
CA LEU A 350 5.16 -2.31 9.64
C LEU A 350 5.82 -0.93 9.74
N ILE A 351 5.98 -0.24 8.61
CA ILE A 351 6.49 1.14 8.59
C ILE A 351 5.52 2.05 9.35
N LEU A 352 4.21 1.94 9.12
CA LEU A 352 3.21 2.72 9.87
C LEU A 352 3.28 2.46 11.37
N LEU A 353 3.38 1.20 11.80
CA LEU A 353 3.54 0.84 13.21
C LEU A 353 4.81 1.46 13.81
N HIS A 354 5.93 1.41 13.09
CA HIS A 354 7.16 2.08 13.49
C HIS A 354 6.98 3.60 13.58
N THR A 355 6.33 4.23 12.59
CA THR A 355 6.06 5.66 12.58
C THR A 355 5.19 6.07 13.77
N MET A 356 4.19 5.28 14.18
CA MET A 356 3.39 5.54 15.39
C MET A 356 4.24 5.52 16.66
N VAL A 357 5.15 4.54 16.81
CA VAL A 357 6.07 4.49 17.96
C VAL A 357 7.02 5.68 17.95
N HIS A 358 7.57 6.03 16.79
CA HIS A 358 8.46 7.16 16.64
C HIS A 358 7.76 8.48 17.00
N ASP A 359 6.52 8.64 16.55
CA ASP A 359 5.66 9.78 16.87
C ASP A 359 5.35 9.86 18.37
N LEU A 360 5.00 8.73 19.01
CA LEU A 360 4.85 8.65 20.47
C LEU A 360 6.12 9.08 21.20
N ARG A 361 7.29 8.64 20.75
CA ARG A 361 8.57 9.01 21.35
C ARG A 361 8.83 10.50 21.27
N LYS A 362 8.54 11.11 20.11
CA LYS A 362 8.71 12.55 19.87
C LYS A 362 7.80 13.35 20.81
N ILE A 363 6.50 13.01 20.85
CA ILE A 363 5.52 13.66 21.72
C ILE A 363 5.88 13.45 23.19
N GLY A 364 6.33 12.24 23.58
CA GLY A 364 6.77 11.95 24.94
C GLY A 364 7.98 12.76 25.38
N ALA A 365 8.95 13.01 24.50
CA ALA A 365 10.10 13.85 24.79
C ALA A 365 9.69 15.33 25.00
N GLU A 366 8.80 15.84 24.16
CA GLU A 366 8.28 17.22 24.26
C GLU A 366 7.38 17.38 25.50
N ALA A 367 6.52 16.40 25.81
CA ALA A 367 5.65 16.42 26.99
C ALA A 367 6.40 16.24 28.31
N THR A 368 7.51 15.48 28.34
CA THR A 368 8.38 15.34 29.53
C THR A 368 9.04 16.67 29.88
N ILE A 369 9.30 17.53 28.88
CA ILE A 369 9.78 18.90 29.10
C ILE A 369 8.65 19.80 29.62
N LEU A 370 7.39 19.51 29.25
CA LEU A 370 6.23 20.36 29.54
C LEU A 370 5.45 20.06 30.83
N GLN A 371 5.34 18.82 31.32
CA GLN A 371 4.41 18.52 32.42
C GLN A 371 4.89 17.47 33.44
N GLN A 372 5.18 17.99 34.63
CA GLN A 372 5.53 17.32 35.88
C GLN A 372 4.30 17.07 36.78
N VAL A 373 3.05 17.22 36.29
CA VAL A 373 1.84 17.15 37.15
C VAL A 373 0.66 16.48 36.42
N GLY A 374 0.10 15.41 37.01
CA GLY A 374 -1.34 15.10 36.91
C GLY A 374 -1.82 13.91 36.06
N SER A 375 -1.37 13.73 34.82
CA SER A 375 -2.06 12.83 33.83
C SER A 375 -1.39 11.46 33.57
N GLN A 376 -0.64 10.92 34.54
CA GLN A 376 0.19 9.72 34.32
C GLN A 376 -0.61 8.42 34.04
N GLY A 377 -1.86 8.33 34.49
CA GLY A 377 -2.71 7.13 34.30
C GLY A 377 -3.25 6.95 32.88
N GLU A 378 -3.71 8.03 32.24
CA GLU A 378 -4.27 7.96 30.89
C GLU A 378 -3.20 7.73 29.83
N VAL A 379 -2.03 8.37 29.98
CA VAL A 379 -0.87 8.13 29.11
C VAL A 379 -0.40 6.68 29.21
N TYR A 380 -0.44 6.09 30.42
CA TYR A 380 -0.11 4.69 30.61
C TYR A 380 -1.02 3.74 29.83
N GLU A 381 -2.35 3.93 29.93
CA GLU A 381 -3.32 3.09 29.22
C GLU A 381 -3.16 3.21 27.70
N LEU A 382 -2.92 4.42 27.20
CA LEU A 382 -2.72 4.72 25.79
C LEU A 382 -1.47 4.05 25.22
N CYS A 383 -0.33 4.20 25.90
CA CYS A 383 0.93 3.53 25.54
C CYS A 383 0.77 2.00 25.57
N LEU A 384 0.10 1.48 26.60
CA LEU A 384 -0.13 0.03 26.72
C LEU A 384 -1.04 -0.49 25.61
N ARG A 385 -2.07 0.27 25.21
CA ARG A 385 -2.94 -0.08 24.07
C ARG A 385 -2.15 -0.09 22.76
N LEU A 386 -1.29 0.90 22.54
CA LEU A 386 -0.41 0.95 21.36
C LEU A 386 0.48 -0.30 21.30
N MET A 387 1.17 -0.63 22.40
CA MET A 387 2.04 -1.80 22.45
C MET A 387 1.30 -3.13 22.34
N ARG A 388 0.09 -3.25 22.90
CA ARG A 388 -0.75 -4.45 22.69
C ARG A 388 -1.12 -4.61 21.22
N GLY A 389 -1.42 -3.52 20.51
CA GLY A 389 -1.67 -3.53 19.07
C GLY A 389 -0.45 -3.99 18.27
N ILE A 390 0.73 -3.42 18.56
CA ILE A 390 2.00 -3.81 17.92
C ILE A 390 2.30 -5.28 18.21
N PHE A 391 2.16 -5.72 19.46
CA PHE A 391 2.38 -7.12 19.87
C PHE A 391 1.50 -8.09 19.08
N ARG A 392 0.20 -7.81 18.92
CA ARG A 392 -0.69 -8.64 18.08
C ARG A 392 -0.23 -8.67 16.62
N CYS A 393 0.19 -7.52 16.07
CA CYS A 393 0.75 -7.46 14.71
C CYS A 393 2.04 -8.27 14.58
N THR A 394 2.90 -8.27 15.61
CA THR A 394 4.13 -9.08 15.67
C THR A 394 3.82 -10.57 15.71
N ILE A 395 2.84 -11.01 16.51
CA ILE A 395 2.39 -12.40 16.52
C ILE A 395 1.98 -12.84 15.11
N LEU A 396 1.13 -12.06 14.44
CA LEU A 396 0.69 -12.37 13.08
C LEU A 396 1.86 -12.37 12.09
N GLY A 397 2.78 -11.40 12.19
CA GLY A 397 3.98 -11.36 11.37
C GLY A 397 4.89 -12.58 11.52
N ILE A 398 5.04 -13.10 12.74
CA ILE A 398 5.79 -14.35 12.97
C ILE A 398 5.02 -15.55 12.43
N LEU A 399 3.69 -15.63 12.62
CA LEU A 399 2.88 -16.70 12.05
C LEU A 399 2.92 -16.72 10.51
N VAL A 400 2.93 -15.53 9.87
CA VAL A 400 3.15 -15.39 8.42
C VAL A 400 4.49 -16.03 8.02
N ALA A 401 5.57 -15.72 8.72
CA ALA A 401 6.89 -16.31 8.47
C ALA A 401 6.92 -17.83 8.70
N VAL A 402 6.20 -18.32 9.74
CA VAL A 402 6.03 -19.74 10.01
C VAL A 402 5.32 -20.44 8.85
N CYS A 403 4.23 -19.89 8.32
CA CYS A 403 3.54 -20.48 7.15
C CYS A 403 4.45 -20.56 5.92
N MET A 404 5.23 -19.49 5.64
CA MET A 404 6.19 -19.47 4.54
C MET A 404 7.26 -20.56 4.70
N LYS A 405 7.83 -20.68 5.90
CA LYS A 405 8.87 -21.67 6.19
C LYS A 405 8.33 -23.10 6.19
N ALA A 406 7.19 -23.34 6.84
CA ALA A 406 6.54 -24.65 6.91
C ALA A 406 6.20 -25.20 5.52
N GLN A 407 5.74 -24.35 4.60
CA GLN A 407 5.54 -24.76 3.21
C GLN A 407 6.84 -25.16 2.51
N SER A 408 7.87 -24.35 2.69
CA SER A 408 9.20 -24.58 2.11
C SER A 408 9.76 -25.94 2.54
N SER A 409 9.72 -26.21 3.85
CA SER A 409 10.17 -27.47 4.47
C SER A 409 9.28 -28.65 4.12
N TYR A 410 7.95 -28.45 4.06
CA TYR A 410 7.05 -29.50 3.60
C TYR A 410 7.41 -29.95 2.18
N LEU A 411 7.66 -29.03 1.24
CA LEU A 411 7.98 -29.37 -0.15
C LEU A 411 9.29 -30.15 -0.32
N THR A 412 10.26 -30.02 0.59
CA THR A 412 11.49 -30.83 0.59
C THR A 412 11.33 -32.19 1.26
N SER A 413 10.38 -32.34 2.18
CA SER A 413 10.14 -33.60 2.91
C SER A 413 9.68 -34.76 2.02
N ASN A 414 9.73 -35.98 2.57
CA ASN A 414 9.20 -37.20 1.94
C ASN A 414 7.74 -37.48 2.28
N ALA A 415 7.05 -36.55 2.95
CA ALA A 415 5.66 -36.71 3.30
C ALA A 415 4.74 -36.51 2.10
N LYS A 416 3.61 -37.24 2.09
CA LYS A 416 2.61 -37.18 1.02
C LYS A 416 1.82 -35.89 1.01
N ASN A 417 1.40 -35.43 2.18
CA ASN A 417 0.72 -34.16 2.39
C ASN A 417 1.25 -33.50 3.67
N ILE A 418 0.90 -32.23 3.89
CA ILE A 418 1.43 -31.46 5.02
C ILE A 418 0.95 -32.00 6.37
N VAL A 419 -0.25 -32.59 6.42
CA VAL A 419 -0.81 -33.16 7.65
C VAL A 419 -0.04 -34.43 8.04
N ASP A 420 0.28 -35.27 7.06
CA ASP A 420 1.13 -36.46 7.23
C ASP A 420 2.54 -36.07 7.69
N TRP A 421 3.08 -34.97 7.18
CA TRP A 421 4.38 -34.45 7.61
C TRP A 421 4.39 -34.09 9.09
N LEU A 422 3.41 -33.28 9.53
CA LEU A 422 3.32 -32.82 10.92
C LEU A 422 2.94 -33.96 11.89
N SER A 423 1.98 -34.79 11.52
CA SER A 423 1.53 -35.90 12.36
C SER A 423 2.57 -37.03 12.44
N GLY A 424 3.28 -37.30 11.35
CA GLY A 424 4.37 -38.28 11.30
C GLY A 424 5.55 -37.86 12.18
N ASP A 425 5.93 -36.58 12.14
CA ASP A 425 6.96 -36.02 13.03
C ASP A 425 6.55 -36.10 14.51
N MET A 426 5.31 -35.72 14.82
CA MET A 426 4.76 -35.81 16.18
C MET A 426 4.74 -37.26 16.69
N TYR A 427 4.31 -38.21 15.88
CA TYR A 427 4.29 -39.63 16.25
C TYR A 427 5.70 -40.20 16.42
N SER A 428 6.65 -39.79 15.58
CA SER A 428 8.04 -40.25 15.66
C SER A 428 8.72 -39.81 16.96
N ALA A 429 8.45 -38.58 17.40
CA ALA A 429 8.91 -38.08 18.69
C ALA A 429 8.29 -38.84 19.87
N LEU A 430 6.98 -39.10 19.84
CA LEU A 430 6.28 -39.85 20.89
C LEU A 430 6.69 -41.33 20.96
N ALA A 431 7.03 -41.93 19.81
CA ALA A 431 7.47 -43.31 19.70
C ALA A 431 8.98 -43.49 19.95
N GLY A 432 9.73 -42.41 20.21
CA GLY A 432 11.18 -42.46 20.45
C GLY A 432 11.99 -42.94 19.24
N ARG A 433 11.48 -42.78 18.02
CA ARG A 433 12.17 -43.21 16.79
C ARG A 433 13.03 -42.07 16.24
N GLU A 434 14.31 -42.35 16.01
CA GLU A 434 15.20 -41.48 15.24
C GLU A 434 14.79 -41.50 13.76
N GLY A 435 13.85 -40.64 13.39
CA GLY A 435 13.56 -40.37 11.98
C GLY A 435 14.68 -39.54 11.38
N VAL A 436 15.51 -40.15 10.54
CA VAL A 436 16.52 -39.42 9.75
C VAL A 436 15.76 -38.46 8.84
N SER A 437 15.91 -37.15 9.08
CA SER A 437 15.45 -36.10 8.17
C SER A 437 16.28 -36.15 6.88
N ASN A 438 15.92 -37.03 5.96
CA ASN A 438 16.46 -37.04 4.60
C ASN A 438 15.76 -35.95 3.77
N GLY A 439 16.05 -34.68 4.09
CA GLY A 439 15.68 -33.55 3.27
C GLY A 439 16.63 -33.43 2.08
N PHE A 440 16.09 -33.34 0.87
CA PHE A 440 16.90 -33.11 -0.34
C PHE A 440 17.45 -31.68 -0.37
N HIS A 441 18.68 -31.50 -0.87
CA HIS A 441 19.34 -30.20 -1.03
C HIS A 441 18.72 -29.38 -2.17
N TYR A 442 17.56 -28.78 -1.94
CA TYR A 442 16.97 -27.79 -2.84
C TYR A 442 17.32 -26.36 -2.38
N ARG A 443 17.47 -25.42 -3.33
CA ARG A 443 17.58 -23.99 -2.99
C ARG A 443 16.23 -23.47 -2.52
N MET A 444 16.21 -22.67 -1.46
CA MET A 444 14.97 -22.22 -0.80
C MET A 444 14.95 -20.69 -0.64
N PRO A 445 14.65 -19.92 -1.70
CA PRO A 445 14.55 -18.46 -1.62
C PRO A 445 13.54 -18.00 -0.55
N THR A 446 12.49 -18.79 -0.35
CA THR A 446 11.46 -18.60 0.67
C THR A 446 11.99 -18.64 2.10
N HIS A 447 13.08 -19.36 2.41
CA HIS A 447 13.71 -19.30 3.73
C HIS A 447 14.26 -17.90 4.02
N TYR A 448 14.96 -17.31 3.04
CA TYR A 448 15.49 -15.95 3.17
C TYR A 448 14.35 -14.92 3.29
N SER A 449 13.34 -15.00 2.41
CA SER A 449 12.18 -14.09 2.46
C SER A 449 11.39 -14.23 3.76
N SER A 450 11.20 -15.45 4.28
CA SER A 450 10.53 -15.69 5.57
C SER A 450 11.31 -15.14 6.76
N LEU A 451 12.65 -15.22 6.71
CA LEU A 451 13.52 -14.65 7.74
C LEU A 451 13.46 -13.13 7.72
N LEU A 452 13.44 -12.50 6.54
CA LEU A 452 13.30 -11.06 6.40
C LEU A 452 11.98 -10.58 7.03
N VAL A 453 10.86 -11.26 6.73
CA VAL A 453 9.55 -10.98 7.34
C VAL A 453 9.61 -11.10 8.87
N ALA A 454 10.17 -12.19 9.40
CA ALA A 454 10.31 -12.39 10.84
C ALA A 454 11.17 -11.29 11.49
N LEU A 455 12.34 -10.96 10.92
CA LEU A 455 13.22 -9.95 11.47
C LEU A 455 12.61 -8.55 11.42
N SER A 456 11.97 -8.16 10.30
CA SER A 456 11.32 -6.85 10.21
C SER A 456 10.20 -6.69 11.23
N THR A 457 9.40 -7.73 11.48
CA THR A 457 8.34 -7.68 12.50
C THR A 457 8.89 -7.58 13.92
N LEU A 458 10.00 -8.26 14.21
CA LEU A 458 10.70 -8.19 15.48
C LEU A 458 11.31 -6.80 15.72
N VAL A 459 11.91 -6.19 14.70
CA VAL A 459 12.53 -4.86 14.82
C VAL A 459 11.50 -3.82 15.28
N VAL A 460 10.29 -3.83 14.71
CA VAL A 460 9.22 -2.91 15.12
C VAL A 460 8.80 -3.15 16.57
N PHE A 461 8.66 -4.41 16.99
CA PHE A 461 8.32 -4.76 18.37
C PHE A 461 9.39 -4.36 19.38
N VAL A 462 10.66 -4.64 19.07
CA VAL A 462 11.81 -4.30 19.91
C VAL A 462 11.93 -2.78 20.02
N TYR A 463 11.79 -2.06 18.92
CA TYR A 463 11.81 -0.59 18.92
C TYR A 463 10.69 -0.01 19.81
N GLY A 464 9.45 -0.51 19.66
CA GLY A 464 8.33 -0.16 20.55
C GLY A 464 8.60 -0.44 22.02
N SER A 465 9.16 -1.63 22.31
CA SER A 465 9.47 -2.05 23.67
C SER A 465 10.55 -1.19 24.33
N ILE A 466 11.61 -0.84 23.58
CA ILE A 466 12.66 0.06 24.04
C ILE A 466 12.10 1.45 24.31
N CYS A 467 11.27 1.96 23.38
CA CYS A 467 10.62 3.26 23.51
C CYS A 467 9.79 3.34 24.79
N LEU A 468 8.91 2.36 25.05
CA LEU A 468 8.07 2.38 26.25
C LEU A 468 8.83 2.12 27.54
N ARG A 469 9.89 1.30 27.50
CA ARG A 469 10.76 1.07 28.66
C ARG A 469 11.46 2.36 29.09
N ALA A 470 11.79 3.25 28.15
CA ALA A 470 12.35 4.56 28.46
C ALA A 470 11.34 5.51 29.13
N ILE A 471 10.04 5.34 28.88
CA ILE A 471 8.97 6.19 29.44
C ILE A 471 8.70 5.86 30.91
N GLY A 472 8.88 4.61 31.36
CA GLY A 472 8.77 4.29 32.79
C GLY A 472 8.81 2.81 33.15
N THR A 473 9.13 2.54 34.42
CA THR A 473 9.30 1.18 34.95
C THR A 473 8.00 0.37 35.05
N ARG A 474 6.84 1.03 35.05
CA ARG A 474 5.51 0.39 35.08
C ARG A 474 5.24 -0.50 33.85
N PHE A 475 5.98 -0.32 32.76
CA PHE A 475 5.84 -1.12 31.56
C PHE A 475 6.69 -2.41 31.57
N HIS A 476 7.61 -2.60 32.53
CA HIS A 476 8.52 -3.76 32.53
C HIS A 476 7.79 -5.11 32.55
N VAL A 477 6.84 -5.28 33.47
CA VAL A 477 6.11 -6.55 33.63
C VAL A 477 5.30 -6.90 32.37
N PRO A 478 4.43 -6.03 31.82
CA PRO A 478 3.70 -6.37 30.61
C PRO A 478 4.62 -6.57 29.39
N LEU A 479 5.67 -5.75 29.23
CA LEU A 479 6.61 -5.89 28.12
C LEU A 479 7.41 -7.19 28.21
N TRP A 480 7.81 -7.61 29.42
CA TRP A 480 8.54 -8.86 29.61
C TRP A 480 7.68 -10.08 29.26
N LYS A 481 6.40 -10.07 29.65
CA LYS A 481 5.45 -11.12 29.26
C LYS A 481 5.27 -11.20 27.73
N MET A 482 5.09 -10.06 27.06
CA MET A 482 5.00 -10.00 25.61
C MET A 482 6.29 -10.47 24.93
N ALA A 483 7.44 -10.05 25.44
CA ALA A 483 8.74 -10.45 24.94
C ALA A 483 8.96 -11.97 25.06
N ALA A 484 8.57 -12.59 26.19
CA ALA A 484 8.65 -14.03 26.37
C ALA A 484 7.84 -14.79 25.30
N VAL A 485 6.61 -14.33 25.01
CA VAL A 485 5.77 -14.90 23.94
C VAL A 485 6.42 -14.72 22.58
N VAL A 486 6.87 -13.51 22.24
CA VAL A 486 7.53 -13.21 20.95
C VAL A 486 8.79 -14.08 20.77
N THR A 487 9.61 -14.21 21.82
CA THR A 487 10.81 -15.06 21.80
C THR A 487 10.44 -16.53 21.60
N TRP A 488 9.40 -17.03 22.29
CA TRP A 488 8.92 -18.40 22.11
C TRP A 488 8.44 -18.66 20.68
N LEU A 489 7.67 -17.74 20.09
CA LEU A 489 7.19 -17.85 18.71
C LEU A 489 8.33 -17.77 17.70
N PHE A 490 9.31 -16.89 17.91
CA PHE A 490 10.47 -16.80 17.04
C PHE A 490 11.37 -18.04 17.14
N ALA A 491 11.55 -18.59 18.34
CA ALA A 491 12.24 -19.88 18.52
C ALA A 491 11.49 -21.00 17.80
N THR A 492 10.16 -21.05 17.93
CA THR A 492 9.30 -22.00 17.21
C THR A 492 9.52 -21.88 15.69
N TYR A 493 9.55 -20.66 15.15
CA TYR A 493 9.88 -20.41 13.75
C TYR A 493 11.26 -20.94 13.34
N LEU A 494 12.30 -20.69 14.13
CA LEU A 494 13.66 -21.17 13.84
C LEU A 494 13.75 -22.70 13.84
N LEU A 495 12.98 -23.35 14.73
CA LEU A 495 12.99 -24.78 14.94
C LEU A 495 12.14 -25.59 13.96
N VAL A 496 11.32 -24.95 13.11
CA VAL A 496 10.58 -25.66 12.05
C VAL A 496 11.55 -26.49 11.21
N ASP A 497 11.28 -27.80 11.12
CA ASP A 497 12.06 -28.80 10.38
C ASP A 497 13.51 -29.00 10.87
N ALA A 498 13.84 -28.53 12.09
CA ALA A 498 15.20 -28.61 12.61
C ALA A 498 15.51 -29.93 13.36
N PHE A 499 14.51 -30.59 13.93
CA PHE A 499 14.66 -31.83 14.70
C PHE A 499 13.34 -32.62 14.76
N VAL A 500 13.42 -33.91 15.11
CA VAL A 500 12.23 -34.77 15.26
C VAL A 500 11.38 -34.34 16.46
N GLY A 501 10.11 -34.03 16.22
CA GLY A 501 9.18 -33.52 17.22
C GLY A 501 9.02 -32.00 17.20
N PHE A 502 9.59 -31.31 16.20
CA PHE A 502 9.36 -29.87 16.01
C PHE A 502 7.86 -29.53 15.90
N SER A 503 7.04 -30.47 15.42
CA SER A 503 5.58 -30.27 15.25
C SER A 503 4.85 -30.05 16.57
N ILE A 504 5.36 -30.60 17.68
CA ILE A 504 4.81 -30.36 19.04
C ILE A 504 5.11 -28.93 19.47
N VAL A 505 6.35 -28.47 19.26
CA VAL A 505 6.75 -27.09 19.53
C VAL A 505 5.96 -26.13 18.65
N LEU A 506 5.78 -26.46 17.37
CA LEU A 506 4.94 -25.69 16.45
C LEU A 506 3.49 -25.60 16.92
N GLY A 507 2.87 -26.72 17.30
CA GLY A 507 1.50 -26.74 17.81
C GLY A 507 1.33 -25.91 19.08
N SER A 508 2.23 -26.05 20.05
CA SER A 508 2.22 -25.22 21.26
C SER A 508 2.46 -23.73 20.97
N GLY A 509 3.36 -23.39 20.05
CA GLY A 509 3.57 -22.02 19.58
C GLY A 509 2.30 -21.42 18.97
N VAL A 510 1.60 -22.16 18.10
CA VAL A 510 0.33 -21.70 17.50
C VAL A 510 -0.74 -21.49 18.58
N LEU A 511 -0.87 -22.38 19.56
CA LEU A 511 -1.81 -22.22 20.67
C LEU A 511 -1.50 -20.96 21.50
N VAL A 512 -0.23 -20.75 21.84
CA VAL A 512 0.23 -19.54 22.55
C VAL A 512 -0.07 -18.28 21.73
N ALA A 513 0.15 -18.33 20.41
CA ALA A 513 -0.17 -17.22 19.51
C ALA A 513 -1.67 -16.89 19.50
N VAL A 514 -2.54 -17.89 19.32
CA VAL A 514 -4.00 -17.70 19.31
C VAL A 514 -4.49 -17.12 20.64
N PHE A 515 -4.02 -17.66 21.77
CA PHE A 515 -4.37 -17.14 23.09
C PHE A 515 -3.93 -15.68 23.27
N SER A 516 -2.70 -15.37 22.88
CA SER A 516 -2.11 -14.03 23.03
C SER A 516 -2.72 -12.99 22.08
N LEU A 517 -3.29 -13.42 20.94
CA LEU A 517 -4.06 -12.54 20.05
C LEU A 517 -5.37 -12.11 20.72
N VAL A 518 -6.07 -13.05 21.37
CA VAL A 518 -7.34 -12.78 22.07
C VAL A 518 -7.10 -11.96 23.34
N ASP A 519 -6.22 -12.42 24.23
CA ASP A 519 -5.84 -11.72 25.47
C ASP A 519 -4.37 -11.29 25.48
N PRO A 520 -4.04 -10.11 24.89
CA PRO A 520 -2.68 -9.59 24.89
C PRO A 520 -2.22 -9.10 26.27
N GLY A 521 -3.11 -9.07 27.27
CA GLY A 521 -2.80 -8.69 28.65
C GLY A 521 -2.44 -9.86 29.55
N LEU A 522 -2.62 -11.10 29.07
CA LEU A 522 -2.41 -12.36 29.81
C LEU A 522 -2.96 -12.26 31.24
N GLY A 523 -4.25 -11.95 31.39
CA GLY A 523 -4.97 -11.94 32.66
C GLY A 523 -4.84 -10.69 33.54
N SER A 524 -4.17 -9.61 33.10
CA SER A 524 -4.00 -8.39 33.93
C SER A 524 -5.31 -7.63 34.26
N ARG A 525 -6.44 -7.98 33.64
CA ARG A 525 -7.72 -7.25 33.84
C ARG A 525 -8.47 -7.64 35.13
N ARG A 526 -8.13 -8.76 35.79
CA ARG A 526 -8.88 -9.23 36.96
C ARG A 526 -8.39 -8.75 38.33
N SER A 527 -7.22 -8.10 38.40
CA SER A 527 -6.65 -7.65 39.69
C SER A 527 -7.05 -6.22 40.09
N SER A 528 -7.54 -5.38 39.17
CA SER A 528 -7.91 -3.99 39.53
C SER A 528 -9.35 -3.83 40.03
N GLU A 529 -10.25 -4.78 39.77
CA GLU A 529 -11.64 -4.72 40.26
C GLU A 529 -11.81 -5.24 41.70
N ILE A 530 -10.87 -6.05 42.19
CA ILE A 530 -10.98 -6.65 43.53
C ILE A 530 -10.44 -5.70 44.63
N GLY A 531 -9.55 -4.75 44.28
CA GLY A 531 -8.99 -3.77 45.23
C GLY A 531 -9.89 -2.57 45.56
N SER A 532 -10.95 -2.33 44.78
CA SER A 532 -11.83 -1.15 44.96
C SER A 532 -13.05 -1.42 45.85
N LYS A 533 -13.26 -2.67 46.31
CA LYS A 533 -14.41 -3.05 47.15
C LYS A 533 -14.08 -3.21 48.65
N GLN A 534 -12.90 -2.83 49.11
CA GLN A 534 -12.47 -3.07 50.49
C GLN A 534 -12.19 -1.80 51.32
N ILE A 535 -12.82 -0.67 50.99
CA ILE A 535 -12.85 0.52 51.87
C ILE A 535 -14.29 1.02 51.99
N VAL A 536 -15.11 0.32 52.77
CA VAL A 536 -16.19 0.90 53.61
C VAL A 536 -16.47 -0.09 54.75
N SER A 537 -15.86 0.14 55.91
CA SER A 537 -16.46 0.04 57.25
C SER A 537 -15.52 0.68 58.26
#